data_AF-A0A5J6MVM8-F1
#
_entry.id   AF-A0A5J6MVM8-F1
#
_cell.length_a   1.000
_cell.length_b   1.000
_cell.length_c   1.000
_cell.angle_alpha   90.00
_cell.angle_beta   90.00
_cell.angle_gamma   90.00
#
_symmetry.space_group_name_H-M   'P 1'
#
loop_
_entity.id
_entity.type
_entity.pdbx_description
1 polymer ?
#
loop_
_entity_poly.entity_id
_entity_poly.type
_entity_poly.pdbx_seq_one_letter_code
_entity_poly.pdbx_strand_id
1 'polypeptide(L)'
;MRLFRHHTEIPVEARNAVVALGNFDGVHRGHQAVIGTAQAKARELGTGAAVLTFEPHPREFFKPGQPSFRLTPLRIKVRQLEAMGVDDLFVLPFGPRLAQMSAEAFVIEVLVEGLAAQHVVVGYDFVFGRERRGNAALLADLGKLHGLGVTSVAAAASDQGEVYSSTKIREHLQAGRPMSATALLGRPWEIEGRVEHGDRRGRQLGFPTANIAIGDYLEPRLGVYAVKAGIDMGAATRWVDGVANLGRRPTVGGTRVQLEVHLFDVALDLYGRHLRVAFIDFLRPEMKFAGLDALKAQIAQDSARAREILAAYAGPDPGASPRPALKAPENEASPGDVYDRALRPKIRPKISSNH
;
A
#
# COMPACT_ATOMS: atom_id res chain seq x y z
N MET A 1 15.99 -3.76 -6.22
CA MET A 1 15.20 -2.87 -7.12
C MET A 1 15.98 -1.60 -7.41
N ARG A 2 16.03 -1.11 -8.66
CA ARG A 2 16.63 0.21 -8.98
C ARG A 2 15.59 1.31 -8.79
N LEU A 3 16.03 2.51 -8.41
CA LEU A 3 15.14 3.66 -8.18
C LEU A 3 15.57 4.84 -9.06
N PHE A 4 14.62 5.33 -9.85
CA PHE A 4 14.78 6.49 -10.74
C PHE A 4 13.86 7.62 -10.28
N ARG A 5 14.37 8.86 -10.31
CA ARG A 5 13.59 10.07 -10.00
C ARG A 5 13.11 10.85 -11.24
N HIS A 6 13.45 10.35 -12.42
CA HIS A 6 13.14 10.95 -13.70
C HIS A 6 12.74 9.86 -14.69
N HIS A 7 11.99 10.23 -15.74
CA HIS A 7 11.65 9.33 -16.85
C HIS A 7 12.60 9.52 -18.05
N THR A 8 13.48 10.51 -18.02
CA THR A 8 14.48 10.78 -19.04
C THR A 8 15.84 10.25 -18.62
N GLU A 9 16.71 10.00 -19.60
CA GLU A 9 18.11 9.56 -19.36
C GLU A 9 18.23 8.26 -18.56
N ILE A 10 17.22 7.41 -18.66
CA ILE A 10 17.22 6.11 -17.98
C ILE A 10 18.11 5.12 -18.74
N PRO A 11 18.83 4.23 -18.03
CA PRO A 11 19.64 3.18 -18.65
C PRO A 11 18.81 2.29 -19.58
N VAL A 12 19.44 1.73 -20.62
CA VAL A 12 18.77 0.90 -21.63
C VAL A 12 18.07 -0.31 -20.98
N GLU A 13 18.63 -0.85 -19.91
CA GLU A 13 18.11 -2.00 -19.17
C GLU A 13 16.88 -1.67 -18.31
N ALA A 14 16.51 -0.39 -18.19
CA ALA A 14 15.30 0.07 -17.51
C ALA A 14 14.23 0.56 -18.51
N ARG A 15 14.54 0.53 -19.83
CA ARG A 15 13.61 0.83 -20.92
C ARG A 15 12.88 -0.44 -21.36
N ASN A 16 11.83 -0.28 -22.18
CA ASN A 16 11.03 -1.40 -22.71
C ASN A 16 10.37 -2.26 -21.63
N ALA A 17 10.26 -1.75 -20.41
CA ALA A 17 9.65 -2.44 -19.30
C ALA A 17 8.12 -2.46 -19.41
N VAL A 18 7.51 -3.40 -18.67
CA VAL A 18 6.08 -3.33 -18.36
C VAL A 18 5.89 -2.50 -17.10
N VAL A 19 5.13 -1.42 -17.19
CA VAL A 19 5.01 -0.42 -16.12
C VAL A 19 3.64 -0.52 -15.43
N ALA A 20 3.62 -0.89 -14.15
CA ALA A 20 2.46 -0.68 -13.28
C ALA A 20 2.38 0.80 -12.88
N LEU A 21 1.31 1.48 -13.26
CA LEU A 21 1.18 2.93 -13.11
C LEU A 21 0.12 3.30 -12.07
N GLY A 22 0.49 4.11 -11.06
CA GLY A 22 -0.44 4.52 -10.00
C GLY A 22 0.20 5.21 -8.80
N ASN A 23 -0.63 5.72 -7.87
CA ASN A 23 -0.14 6.35 -6.64
C ASN A 23 0.34 5.32 -5.59
N PHE A 24 -0.23 4.11 -5.61
CA PHE A 24 0.14 2.98 -4.76
C PHE A 24 0.20 3.27 -3.24
N ASP A 25 -0.57 4.24 -2.73
CA ASP A 25 -0.59 4.54 -1.30
C ASP A 25 -1.28 3.40 -0.51
N GLY A 26 -0.58 2.81 0.44
CA GLY A 26 -0.99 1.60 1.14
C GLY A 26 -0.49 0.30 0.51
N VAL A 27 -0.12 0.27 -0.78
CA VAL A 27 0.23 -0.97 -1.52
C VAL A 27 -0.74 -2.13 -1.14
N HIS A 28 -2.04 -1.84 -1.18
CA HIS A 28 -3.08 -2.76 -0.75
C HIS A 28 -3.29 -3.89 -1.76
N ARG A 29 -4.13 -4.88 -1.44
CA ARG A 29 -4.36 -6.05 -2.31
C ARG A 29 -4.76 -5.69 -3.75
N GLY A 30 -5.59 -4.65 -3.93
CA GLY A 30 -5.86 -4.10 -5.28
C GLY A 30 -4.62 -3.59 -6.03
N HIS A 31 -3.74 -2.84 -5.36
CA HIS A 31 -2.46 -2.44 -5.94
C HIS A 31 -1.56 -3.64 -6.23
N GLN A 32 -1.55 -4.65 -5.34
CA GLN A 32 -0.77 -5.86 -5.53
C GLN A 32 -1.24 -6.65 -6.76
N ALA A 33 -2.53 -6.62 -7.08
CA ALA A 33 -3.07 -7.20 -8.32
C ALA A 33 -2.56 -6.46 -9.56
N VAL A 34 -2.60 -5.12 -9.57
CA VAL A 34 -2.06 -4.29 -10.68
C VAL A 34 -0.57 -4.60 -10.93
N ILE A 35 0.23 -4.61 -9.85
CA ILE A 35 1.66 -4.89 -9.92
C ILE A 35 1.92 -6.34 -10.35
N GLY A 36 1.16 -7.30 -9.79
CA GLY A 36 1.28 -8.72 -10.17
C GLY A 36 0.96 -8.97 -11.64
N THR A 37 -0.04 -8.29 -12.19
CA THR A 37 -0.37 -8.32 -13.63
C THR A 37 0.76 -7.75 -14.47
N ALA A 38 1.38 -6.64 -14.05
CA ALA A 38 2.55 -6.09 -14.73
C ALA A 38 3.73 -7.08 -14.74
N GLN A 39 4.01 -7.72 -13.60
CA GLN A 39 5.05 -8.75 -13.49
C GLN A 39 4.75 -9.98 -14.37
N ALA A 40 3.49 -10.41 -14.45
CA ALA A 40 3.09 -11.51 -15.32
C ALA A 40 3.29 -11.17 -16.80
N LYS A 41 2.86 -9.97 -17.22
CA LYS A 41 3.04 -9.49 -18.59
C LYS A 41 4.51 -9.27 -18.94
N ALA A 42 5.33 -8.79 -18.00
CA ALA A 42 6.77 -8.64 -18.17
C ALA A 42 7.45 -9.99 -18.49
N ARG A 43 7.07 -11.06 -17.76
CA ARG A 43 7.55 -12.42 -18.03
C ARG A 43 7.13 -12.94 -19.40
N GLU A 44 5.89 -12.68 -19.82
CA GLU A 44 5.39 -13.07 -21.14
C GLU A 44 6.16 -12.37 -22.27
N LEU A 45 6.50 -11.09 -22.09
CA LEU A 45 7.21 -10.28 -23.07
C LEU A 45 8.74 -10.39 -22.99
N GLY A 46 9.28 -11.13 -22.01
CA GLY A 46 10.73 -11.27 -21.82
C GLY A 46 11.43 -9.97 -21.42
N THR A 47 10.74 -9.07 -20.70
CA THR A 47 11.25 -7.76 -20.27
C THR A 47 11.13 -7.57 -18.75
N GLY A 48 11.63 -6.45 -18.22
CA GLY A 48 11.56 -6.08 -16.80
C GLY A 48 10.18 -5.57 -16.37
N ALA A 49 9.86 -5.73 -15.08
CA ALA A 49 8.66 -5.19 -14.47
C ALA A 49 8.99 -3.95 -13.64
N ALA A 50 8.36 -2.83 -13.98
CA ALA A 50 8.56 -1.55 -13.32
C ALA A 50 7.28 -1.04 -12.64
N VAL A 51 7.47 -0.16 -11.66
CA VAL A 51 6.38 0.62 -11.05
C VAL A 51 6.66 2.10 -11.29
N LEU A 52 5.64 2.85 -11.73
CA LEU A 52 5.67 4.30 -11.77
C LEU A 52 4.71 4.88 -10.73
N THR A 53 5.24 5.70 -9.84
CA THR A 53 4.52 6.47 -8.81
C THR A 53 4.97 7.92 -8.80
N PHE A 54 4.25 8.75 -8.05
CA PHE A 54 4.50 10.18 -7.92
C PHE A 54 4.86 10.56 -6.49
N GLU A 55 5.79 11.51 -6.33
CA GLU A 55 6.18 12.10 -5.04
C GLU A 55 6.43 13.63 -5.19
N PRO A 56 5.87 14.51 -4.35
CA PRO A 56 4.88 14.24 -3.30
C PRO A 56 3.60 13.62 -3.89
N HIS A 57 2.77 13.04 -3.02
CA HIS A 57 1.51 12.46 -3.49
C HIS A 57 0.66 13.57 -4.15
N PRO A 58 0.03 13.35 -5.32
CA PRO A 58 -0.69 14.41 -6.06
C PRO A 58 -1.72 15.17 -5.22
N ARG A 59 -2.44 14.45 -4.36
CA ARG A 59 -3.39 15.06 -3.39
C ARG A 59 -2.73 16.07 -2.44
N GLU A 60 -1.48 15.89 -2.02
CA GLU A 60 -0.78 16.86 -1.17
C GLU A 60 -0.44 18.13 -1.96
N PHE A 61 -0.02 17.98 -3.22
CA PHE A 61 0.25 19.11 -4.10
C PHE A 61 -1.00 19.99 -4.31
N PHE A 62 -2.16 19.39 -4.55
CA PHE A 62 -3.41 20.13 -4.75
C PHE A 62 -4.06 20.63 -3.46
N LYS A 63 -3.68 20.10 -2.30
CA LYS A 63 -4.28 20.47 -1.00
C LYS A 63 -3.19 20.69 0.05
N PRO A 64 -2.34 21.72 -0.12
CA PRO A 64 -1.32 22.05 0.87
C PRO A 64 -1.98 22.42 2.20
N GLY A 65 -1.34 22.04 3.31
CA GLY A 65 -1.80 22.39 4.67
C GLY A 65 -2.91 21.50 5.26
N GLN A 66 -3.42 20.51 4.53
CA GLN A 66 -4.32 19.49 5.09
C GLN A 66 -3.56 18.53 6.03
N PRO A 67 -4.25 17.89 7.00
CA PRO A 67 -3.66 16.82 7.79
C PRO A 67 -3.11 15.71 6.89
N SER A 68 -2.02 15.08 7.32
CA SER A 68 -1.46 14.00 6.54
C SER A 68 -2.43 12.82 6.41
N PHE A 69 -2.40 12.17 5.26
CA PHE A 69 -3.28 11.07 4.90
C PHE A 69 -2.53 9.83 4.41
N ARG A 70 -1.19 9.85 4.43
CA ARG A 70 -0.40 8.76 3.83
C ARG A 70 -0.60 7.49 4.62
N LEU A 71 -1.01 6.44 3.92
CA LEU A 71 -0.96 5.09 4.48
C LEU A 71 0.46 4.54 4.45
N THR A 72 1.26 4.99 3.47
CA THR A 72 2.61 4.46 3.24
C THR A 72 3.51 5.57 2.68
N PRO A 73 4.26 6.27 3.54
CA PRO A 73 5.29 7.21 3.10
C PRO A 73 6.28 6.57 2.13
N LEU A 74 6.94 7.39 1.30
CA LEU A 74 7.74 6.89 0.16
C LEU A 74 8.75 5.80 0.58
N ARG A 75 9.50 6.03 1.66
CA ARG A 75 10.48 5.05 2.18
C ARG A 75 9.85 3.66 2.39
N ILE A 76 8.63 3.62 2.92
CA ILE A 76 7.95 2.37 3.23
C ILE A 76 7.36 1.76 1.95
N LYS A 77 6.90 2.60 1.02
CA LYS A 77 6.43 2.16 -0.29
C LYS A 77 7.55 1.49 -1.06
N VAL A 78 8.75 2.07 -1.07
CA VAL A 78 9.96 1.47 -1.67
C VAL A 78 10.21 0.08 -1.08
N ARG A 79 10.26 -0.05 0.25
CA ARG A 79 10.47 -1.34 0.94
C ARG A 79 9.41 -2.38 0.54
N GLN A 80 8.14 -1.98 0.46
CA GLN A 80 7.04 -2.88 0.10
C GLN A 80 7.10 -3.30 -1.38
N LEU A 81 7.43 -2.40 -2.29
CA LEU A 81 7.58 -2.70 -3.71
C LEU A 81 8.81 -3.58 -3.98
N GLU A 82 9.92 -3.34 -3.28
CA GLU A 82 11.09 -4.20 -3.37
C GLU A 82 10.79 -5.61 -2.86
N ALA A 83 10.05 -5.73 -1.76
CA ALA A 83 9.59 -6.99 -1.22
C ALA A 83 8.63 -7.77 -2.15
N MET A 84 8.00 -7.09 -3.11
CA MET A 84 7.19 -7.70 -4.16
C MET A 84 8.02 -8.20 -5.36
N GLY A 85 9.33 -7.93 -5.40
CA GLY A 85 10.19 -8.29 -6.52
C GLY A 85 9.99 -7.42 -7.76
N VAL A 86 9.77 -6.11 -7.56
CA VAL A 86 9.79 -5.12 -8.65
C VAL A 86 11.24 -4.85 -9.06
N ASP A 87 11.52 -4.81 -10.36
CA ASP A 87 12.87 -4.58 -10.87
C ASP A 87 13.25 -3.10 -10.75
N ASP A 88 12.34 -2.23 -11.21
CA ASP A 88 12.53 -0.78 -11.32
C ASP A 88 11.39 0.02 -10.68
N LEU A 89 11.74 1.08 -9.96
CA LEU A 89 10.80 2.05 -9.41
C LEU A 89 11.09 3.44 -9.96
N PHE A 90 10.15 3.98 -10.75
CA PHE A 90 10.13 5.37 -11.18
C PHE A 90 9.30 6.21 -10.21
N VAL A 91 9.95 7.14 -9.52
CA VAL A 91 9.31 8.09 -8.59
C VAL A 91 9.36 9.47 -9.23
N LEU A 92 8.35 9.81 -10.03
CA LEU A 92 8.34 11.09 -10.72
C LEU A 92 7.97 12.25 -9.77
N PRO A 93 8.68 13.39 -9.85
CA PRO A 93 8.37 14.55 -9.05
C PRO A 93 7.00 15.10 -9.46
N PHE A 94 6.02 15.08 -8.56
CA PHE A 94 4.73 15.70 -8.80
C PHE A 94 4.80 17.20 -8.50
N GLY A 95 4.65 18.02 -9.52
CA GLY A 95 4.73 19.47 -9.40
C GLY A 95 4.00 20.18 -10.54
N PRO A 96 4.18 21.50 -10.69
CA PRO A 96 3.42 22.31 -11.66
C PRO A 96 3.50 21.76 -13.10
N ARG A 97 4.68 21.32 -13.54
CA ARG A 97 4.86 20.74 -14.89
C ARG A 97 3.96 19.53 -15.11
N LEU A 98 4.02 18.54 -14.21
CA LEU A 98 3.25 17.30 -14.35
C LEU A 98 1.74 17.52 -14.11
N ALA A 99 1.39 18.45 -13.21
CA ALA A 99 0.00 18.81 -12.94
C ALA A 99 -0.69 19.51 -14.13
N GLN A 100 0.07 20.22 -14.97
CA GLN A 100 -0.43 20.93 -16.16
C GLN A 100 -0.29 20.13 -17.46
N MET A 101 0.42 19.00 -17.44
CA MET A 101 0.62 18.14 -18.59
C MET A 101 -0.70 17.51 -19.04
N SER A 102 -1.01 17.56 -20.34
CA SER A 102 -2.21 16.90 -20.88
C SER A 102 -2.09 15.37 -20.79
N ALA A 103 -3.20 14.64 -20.97
CA ALA A 103 -3.16 13.19 -20.97
C ALA A 103 -2.31 12.66 -22.14
N GLU A 104 -2.46 13.27 -23.32
CA GLU A 104 -1.73 12.94 -24.54
C GLU A 104 -0.23 13.16 -24.36
N ALA A 105 0.17 14.33 -23.85
CA ALA A 105 1.56 14.65 -23.56
C ALA A 105 2.15 13.68 -22.53
N PHE A 106 1.38 13.28 -21.50
CA PHE A 106 1.84 12.28 -20.54
C PHE A 106 2.09 10.92 -21.19
N VAL A 107 1.20 10.44 -22.07
CA VAL A 107 1.42 9.16 -22.76
C VAL A 107 2.65 9.23 -23.65
N ILE A 108 2.77 10.28 -24.46
CA ILE A 108 3.84 10.41 -25.45
C ILE A 108 5.18 10.70 -24.77
N GLU A 109 5.30 11.81 -24.04
CA GLU A 109 6.59 12.26 -23.49
C GLU A 109 7.08 11.34 -22.38
N VAL A 110 6.19 10.88 -21.48
CA VAL A 110 6.60 10.12 -20.30
C VAL A 110 6.67 8.63 -20.60
N LEU A 111 5.58 8.04 -21.10
CA LEU A 111 5.49 6.58 -21.22
C LEU A 111 6.20 6.07 -22.48
N VAL A 112 5.97 6.71 -23.64
CA VAL A 112 6.49 6.23 -24.93
C VAL A 112 7.92 6.72 -25.18
N GLU A 113 8.20 8.02 -25.05
CA GLU A 113 9.52 8.57 -25.38
C GLU A 113 10.50 8.44 -24.21
N GLY A 114 10.06 8.79 -23.01
CA GLY A 114 10.88 8.76 -21.80
C GLY A 114 11.25 7.33 -21.38
N LEU A 115 10.24 6.56 -21.01
CA LEU A 115 10.44 5.19 -20.51
C LEU A 115 10.63 4.17 -21.63
N ALA A 116 10.21 4.49 -22.86
CA ALA A 116 10.02 3.49 -23.91
C ALA A 116 9.24 2.27 -23.39
N ALA A 117 8.17 2.51 -22.64
CA ALA A 117 7.39 1.44 -22.02
C ALA A 117 6.79 0.55 -23.12
N GLN A 118 6.96 -0.77 -22.99
CA GLN A 118 6.38 -1.71 -23.94
C GLN A 118 4.90 -1.96 -23.63
N HIS A 119 4.56 -1.95 -22.34
CA HIS A 119 3.20 -2.18 -21.87
C HIS A 119 2.96 -1.43 -20.56
N VAL A 120 1.75 -0.92 -20.35
CA VAL A 120 1.33 -0.25 -19.11
C VAL A 120 0.15 -0.99 -18.49
N VAL A 121 0.21 -1.18 -17.18
CA VAL A 121 -0.87 -1.78 -16.39
C VAL A 121 -1.39 -0.77 -15.39
N VAL A 122 -2.70 -0.54 -15.43
CA VAL A 122 -3.41 0.41 -14.56
C VAL A 122 -4.61 -0.25 -13.89
N GLY A 123 -5.08 0.33 -12.78
CA GLY A 123 -6.39 -0.03 -12.22
C GLY A 123 -7.54 0.56 -13.05
N TYR A 124 -8.72 -0.04 -12.97
CA TYR A 124 -9.92 0.41 -13.67
C TYR A 124 -10.33 1.87 -13.37
N ASP A 125 -10.02 2.36 -12.17
CA ASP A 125 -10.33 3.71 -11.70
C ASP A 125 -9.17 4.71 -11.92
N PHE A 126 -8.15 4.32 -12.68
CA PHE A 126 -7.00 5.16 -12.94
C PHE A 126 -7.38 6.39 -13.77
N VAL A 127 -6.95 7.56 -13.28
CA VAL A 127 -7.10 8.85 -13.94
C VAL A 127 -5.79 9.61 -13.94
N PHE A 128 -5.53 10.35 -15.02
CA PHE A 128 -4.26 11.06 -15.23
C PHE A 128 -4.43 12.28 -16.13
N GLY A 129 -3.32 13.00 -16.35
CA GLY A 129 -3.31 14.27 -17.09
C GLY A 129 -3.98 15.41 -16.34
N ARG A 130 -3.85 16.61 -16.90
CA ARG A 130 -4.44 17.84 -16.38
C ARG A 130 -5.93 17.65 -16.12
N GLU A 131 -6.37 18.08 -14.94
CA GLU A 131 -7.78 17.98 -14.49
C GLU A 131 -8.36 16.56 -14.51
N ARG A 132 -7.52 15.51 -14.50
CA ARG A 132 -7.96 14.09 -14.57
C ARG A 132 -8.75 13.78 -15.84
N ARG A 133 -8.43 14.44 -16.96
CA ARG A 133 -9.10 14.21 -18.25
C ARG A 133 -8.72 12.88 -18.91
N GLY A 134 -7.59 12.28 -18.53
CA GLY A 134 -7.19 10.95 -18.96
C GLY A 134 -7.76 9.85 -18.07
N ASN A 135 -8.11 8.73 -18.69
CA ASN A 135 -8.60 7.52 -18.04
C ASN A 135 -8.04 6.26 -18.75
N ALA A 136 -8.33 5.06 -18.24
CA ALA A 136 -7.85 3.81 -18.83
C ALA A 136 -8.24 3.62 -20.31
N ALA A 137 -9.41 4.10 -20.74
CA ALA A 137 -9.85 4.00 -22.14
C ALA A 137 -9.02 4.91 -23.05
N LEU A 138 -8.85 6.19 -22.68
CA LEU A 138 -7.99 7.11 -23.43
C LEU A 138 -6.54 6.61 -23.51
N LEU A 139 -6.03 6.05 -22.40
CA LEU A 139 -4.69 5.46 -22.36
C LEU A 139 -4.57 4.30 -23.37
N ALA A 140 -5.57 3.43 -23.46
CA ALA A 140 -5.58 2.32 -24.41
C ALA A 140 -5.66 2.81 -25.87
N ASP A 141 -6.46 3.84 -26.16
CA ASP A 141 -6.59 4.39 -27.51
C ASP A 141 -5.30 5.07 -27.97
N LEU A 142 -4.69 5.91 -27.11
CA LEU A 142 -3.37 6.49 -27.39
C LEU A 142 -2.30 5.41 -27.47
N GLY A 143 -2.38 4.39 -26.62
CA GLY A 143 -1.43 3.27 -26.62
C GLY A 143 -1.38 2.56 -27.97
N LYS A 144 -2.55 2.25 -28.56
CA LYS A 144 -2.65 1.63 -29.90
C LYS A 144 -1.97 2.49 -30.98
N LEU A 145 -2.13 3.81 -30.93
CA LEU A 145 -1.55 4.73 -31.90
C LEU A 145 -0.02 4.81 -31.81
N HIS A 146 0.55 4.57 -30.62
CA HIS A 146 1.97 4.74 -30.34
C HIS A 146 2.72 3.43 -30.07
N GLY A 147 2.09 2.27 -30.33
CA GLY A 147 2.72 0.95 -30.11
C GLY A 147 2.92 0.58 -28.63
N LEU A 148 2.17 1.20 -27.72
CA LEU A 148 2.17 0.92 -26.29
C LEU A 148 1.00 0.00 -25.92
N GLY A 149 1.32 -1.19 -25.41
CA GLY A 149 0.31 -2.10 -24.88
C GLY A 149 -0.31 -1.57 -23.59
N VAL A 150 -1.61 -1.81 -23.37
CA VAL A 150 -2.31 -1.35 -22.16
C VAL A 150 -3.20 -2.44 -21.61
N THR A 151 -3.09 -2.70 -20.30
CA THR A 151 -4.01 -3.58 -19.54
C THR A 151 -4.65 -2.79 -18.41
N SER A 152 -5.98 -2.83 -18.35
CA SER A 152 -6.75 -2.32 -17.22
C SER A 152 -7.16 -3.48 -16.32
N VAL A 153 -6.79 -3.42 -15.04
CA VAL A 153 -7.14 -4.42 -14.04
C VAL A 153 -8.46 -4.03 -13.38
N ALA A 154 -9.43 -4.94 -13.42
CA ALA A 154 -10.73 -4.76 -12.79
C ALA A 154 -10.61 -4.53 -11.27
N ALA A 155 -11.67 -3.99 -10.66
CA ALA A 155 -11.74 -3.79 -9.23
C ALA A 155 -11.54 -5.13 -8.49
N ALA A 156 -10.47 -5.23 -7.70
CA ALA A 156 -10.28 -6.36 -6.80
C ALA A 156 -11.02 -6.09 -5.49
N ALA A 157 -11.72 -7.10 -4.98
CA ALA A 157 -12.48 -7.04 -3.74
C ALA A 157 -12.14 -8.23 -2.84
N SER A 158 -12.43 -8.09 -1.55
CA SER A 158 -12.40 -9.21 -0.60
C SER A 158 -13.47 -10.24 -0.92
N ASP A 159 -13.37 -11.42 -0.32
CA ASP A 159 -14.40 -12.47 -0.41
C ASP A 159 -15.78 -11.98 0.11
N GLN A 160 -15.79 -10.91 0.91
CA GLN A 160 -17.00 -10.25 1.42
C GLN A 160 -17.49 -9.10 0.51
N GLY A 161 -16.92 -8.94 -0.69
CA GLY A 161 -17.30 -7.91 -1.67
C GLY A 161 -16.75 -6.51 -1.39
N GLU A 162 -15.90 -6.34 -0.38
CA GLU A 162 -15.30 -5.04 -0.08
C GLU A 162 -14.16 -4.72 -1.05
N VAL A 163 -14.39 -3.77 -1.97
CA VAL A 163 -13.35 -3.29 -2.89
C VAL A 163 -12.12 -2.80 -2.12
N TYR A 164 -10.93 -3.25 -2.52
CA TYR A 164 -9.67 -2.80 -1.95
C TYR A 164 -9.35 -1.37 -2.40
N SER A 165 -9.44 -0.39 -1.49
CA SER A 165 -9.07 1.00 -1.80
C SER A 165 -8.36 1.70 -0.62
N SER A 166 -7.44 2.62 -0.93
CA SER A 166 -6.78 3.44 0.08
C SER A 166 -7.77 4.28 0.90
N THR A 167 -8.92 4.66 0.34
CA THR A 167 -9.94 5.43 1.08
C THR A 167 -10.52 4.62 2.22
N LYS A 168 -10.99 3.39 1.95
CA LYS A 168 -11.55 2.50 2.97
C LYS A 168 -10.53 2.12 4.04
N ILE A 169 -9.27 1.93 3.66
CA ILE A 169 -8.21 1.66 4.63
C ILE A 169 -8.05 2.83 5.60
N ARG A 170 -8.07 4.08 5.11
CA ARG A 170 -8.01 5.27 5.98
C ARG A 170 -9.23 5.34 6.90
N GLU A 171 -10.43 5.08 6.37
CA GLU A 171 -11.67 5.05 7.15
C GLU A 171 -11.61 4.02 8.29
N HIS A 172 -11.16 2.79 8.01
CA HIS A 172 -10.98 1.75 9.02
C HIS A 172 -9.98 2.17 10.09
N LEU A 173 -8.83 2.72 9.72
CA LEU A 173 -7.82 3.18 10.68
C LEU A 173 -8.33 4.35 11.54
N GLN A 174 -9.04 5.31 10.95
CA GLN A 174 -9.65 6.43 11.65
C GLN A 174 -10.82 6.00 12.56
N ALA A 175 -11.48 4.88 12.24
CA ALA A 175 -12.50 4.27 13.09
C ALA A 175 -11.91 3.42 14.24
N GLY A 176 -10.59 3.18 14.26
CA GLY A 176 -9.93 2.28 15.20
C GLY A 176 -10.16 0.81 14.86
N ARG A 177 -10.12 0.45 13.58
CA ARG A 177 -10.32 -0.92 13.06
C ARG A 177 -9.08 -1.41 12.29
N PRO A 178 -7.92 -1.56 12.94
CA PRO A 178 -6.68 -1.97 12.28
C PRO A 178 -6.76 -3.37 11.64
N MET A 179 -7.56 -4.30 12.19
CA MET A 179 -7.81 -5.61 11.58
C MET A 179 -8.55 -5.50 10.24
N SER A 180 -9.54 -4.63 10.12
CA SER A 180 -10.24 -4.39 8.86
C SER A 180 -9.30 -3.76 7.82
N ALA A 181 -8.46 -2.81 8.25
CA ALA A 181 -7.40 -2.27 7.39
C ALA A 181 -6.41 -3.37 6.94
N THR A 182 -6.05 -4.29 7.84
CA THR A 182 -5.16 -5.43 7.57
C THR A 182 -5.73 -6.35 6.50
N ALA A 183 -7.04 -6.63 6.52
CA ALA A 183 -7.70 -7.45 5.52
C ALA A 183 -7.56 -6.86 4.10
N LEU A 184 -7.68 -5.53 3.96
CA LEU A 184 -7.54 -4.84 2.68
C LEU A 184 -6.08 -4.68 2.25
N LEU A 185 -5.17 -4.45 3.20
CA LEU A 185 -3.73 -4.30 2.95
C LEU A 185 -3.04 -5.64 2.65
N GLY A 186 -3.55 -6.74 3.20
CA GLY A 186 -2.88 -8.04 3.21
C GLY A 186 -1.77 -8.17 4.25
N ARG A 187 -1.59 -7.17 5.11
CA ARG A 187 -0.59 -7.10 6.19
C ARG A 187 -1.05 -6.08 7.24
N PRO A 188 -0.54 -6.13 8.49
CA PRO A 188 -0.78 -5.08 9.47
C PRO A 188 -0.36 -3.70 8.93
N TRP A 189 -1.13 -2.67 9.28
CA TRP A 189 -0.69 -1.31 9.00
C TRP A 189 0.44 -0.92 9.96
N GLU A 190 1.47 -0.27 9.43
CA GLU A 190 2.71 0.00 10.14
C GLU A 190 3.00 1.51 10.17
N ILE A 191 3.44 2.00 11.33
CA ILE A 191 4.15 3.28 11.45
C ILE A 191 5.61 2.98 11.72
N GLU A 192 6.50 3.62 10.97
CA GLU A 192 7.95 3.50 11.15
C GLU A 192 8.57 4.84 11.52
N GLY A 193 9.53 4.82 12.44
CA GLY A 193 10.28 6.02 12.83
C GLY A 193 11.46 5.74 13.75
N ARG A 194 12.27 6.76 13.99
CA ARG A 194 13.35 6.69 14.99
C ARG A 194 12.80 6.94 16.37
N VAL A 195 13.30 6.21 17.36
CA VAL A 195 12.92 6.40 18.76
C VAL A 195 13.53 7.68 19.29
N GLU A 196 12.65 8.60 19.68
CA GLU A 196 12.99 9.89 20.27
C GLU A 196 13.22 9.75 21.79
N HIS A 197 14.08 10.63 22.32
CA HIS A 197 14.18 10.82 23.76
C HIS A 197 12.93 11.56 24.25
N GLY A 198 12.07 10.88 25.03
CA GLY A 198 10.92 11.50 25.68
C GLY A 198 11.17 11.80 27.16
N ASP A 199 10.13 12.24 27.87
CA ASP A 199 10.17 12.68 29.28
C ASP A 199 10.54 11.58 30.30
N ARG A 200 10.82 10.36 29.85
CA ARG A 200 11.14 9.16 30.66
C ARG A 200 10.10 8.82 31.74
N ARG A 201 8.90 9.41 31.70
CA ARG A 201 7.81 9.18 32.67
C ARG A 201 7.40 7.72 32.75
N GLY A 202 7.28 7.02 31.62
CA GLY A 202 6.95 5.60 31.60
C GLY A 202 7.93 4.75 32.43
N ARG A 203 9.24 5.08 32.39
CA ARG A 203 10.26 4.37 33.18
C ARG A 203 10.04 4.52 34.69
N GLN A 204 9.60 5.70 35.15
CA GLN A 204 9.27 5.94 36.57
C GLN A 204 8.01 5.18 37.01
N LEU A 205 7.12 4.85 36.06
CA LEU A 205 5.89 4.08 36.31
C LEU A 205 6.10 2.56 36.24
N GLY A 206 7.29 2.09 35.86
CA GLY A 206 7.58 0.67 35.59
C GLY A 206 7.28 0.22 34.16
N PHE A 207 6.88 1.15 33.27
CA PHE A 207 6.49 0.88 31.89
C PHE A 207 7.33 1.73 30.92
N PRO A 208 8.61 1.39 30.67
CA PRO A 208 9.45 2.13 29.73
C PRO A 208 8.82 2.14 28.33
N THR A 209 8.73 3.32 27.72
CA THR A 209 8.15 3.52 26.38
C THR A 209 9.17 4.05 25.38
N ALA A 210 9.11 3.54 24.16
CA ALA A 210 9.76 4.10 22.99
C ALA A 210 8.83 5.12 22.33
N ASN A 211 9.29 6.36 22.16
CA ASN A 211 8.49 7.43 21.59
C ASN A 211 8.80 7.57 20.09
N ILE A 212 7.78 7.51 19.26
CA ILE A 212 7.90 7.58 17.81
C ILE A 212 6.96 8.67 17.30
N ALA A 213 7.52 9.56 16.50
CA ALA A 213 6.74 10.54 15.77
C ALA A 213 5.99 9.90 14.61
N ILE A 214 4.70 10.24 14.46
CA ILE A 214 3.91 9.74 13.33
C ILE A 214 4.15 10.52 12.03
N GLY A 215 4.91 11.62 12.03
CA GLY A 215 5.30 12.36 10.82
C GLY A 215 4.18 12.55 9.78
N ASP A 216 4.44 12.08 8.56
CA ASP A 216 3.52 12.19 7.43
C ASP A 216 2.54 11.02 7.33
N TYR A 217 2.36 10.20 8.36
CA TYR A 217 1.35 9.14 8.32
C TYR A 217 -0.06 9.73 8.53
N LEU A 218 -1.06 9.01 8.03
CA LEU A 218 -2.44 9.17 8.48
C LEU A 218 -2.49 9.15 10.02
N GLU A 219 -3.23 10.08 10.63
CA GLU A 219 -3.61 9.99 12.04
C GLU A 219 -4.78 8.97 12.17
N PRO A 220 -4.55 7.75 12.72
CA PRO A 220 -5.64 6.82 13.01
C PRO A 220 -6.39 7.30 14.26
N ARG A 221 -7.39 6.54 14.72
CA ARG A 221 -8.10 6.86 15.96
C ARG A 221 -7.10 7.02 17.13
N LEU A 222 -7.21 8.10 17.90
CA LEU A 222 -6.37 8.26 19.09
C LEU A 222 -6.81 7.26 20.19
N GLY A 223 -5.84 6.71 20.90
CA GLY A 223 -6.08 5.72 21.96
C GLY A 223 -5.00 4.64 22.06
N VAL A 224 -5.37 3.54 22.71
CA VAL A 224 -4.47 2.44 23.06
C VAL A 224 -4.65 1.27 22.10
N TYR A 225 -3.54 0.67 21.68
CA TYR A 225 -3.45 -0.38 20.67
C TYR A 225 -2.60 -1.57 21.14
N ALA A 226 -3.01 -2.77 20.75
CA ALA A 226 -2.18 -3.95 20.75
C ALA A 226 -1.31 -3.87 19.52
N VAL A 227 0.01 -4.00 19.69
CA VAL A 227 0.96 -3.81 18.61
C VAL A 227 2.04 -4.88 18.62
N LYS A 228 2.64 -5.09 17.45
CA LYS A 228 3.92 -5.78 17.32
C LYS A 228 4.96 -4.77 16.86
N ALA A 229 6.09 -4.69 17.52
CA ALA A 229 7.17 -3.78 17.18
C ALA A 229 8.36 -4.52 16.56
N GLY A 230 8.72 -4.14 15.34
CA GLY A 230 9.87 -4.64 14.61
C GLY A 230 11.10 -3.81 14.94
N ILE A 231 12.12 -4.48 15.50
CA ILE A 231 13.43 -3.91 15.77
C ILE A 231 14.37 -4.42 14.67
N ASP A 232 14.90 -3.50 13.88
CA ASP A 232 15.86 -3.85 12.82
C ASP A 232 17.21 -4.28 13.44
N MET A 233 17.64 -5.49 13.10
CA MET A 233 18.84 -6.17 13.59
C MET A 233 19.73 -6.57 12.40
N GLY A 234 20.16 -5.58 11.62
CA GLY A 234 20.86 -5.80 10.36
C GLY A 234 19.91 -6.29 9.27
N ALA A 235 20.15 -7.50 8.72
CA ALA A 235 19.32 -8.08 7.67
C ALA A 235 18.00 -8.68 8.18
N ALA A 236 17.85 -8.89 9.49
CA ALA A 236 16.65 -9.43 10.10
C ALA A 236 15.91 -8.37 10.92
N THR A 237 14.58 -8.50 11.02
CA THR A 237 13.75 -7.72 11.94
C THR A 237 13.25 -8.64 13.04
N ARG A 238 13.53 -8.31 14.30
CA ARG A 238 12.96 -9.02 15.46
C ARG A 238 11.63 -8.36 15.83
N TRP A 239 10.54 -9.10 15.76
CA TRP A 239 9.23 -8.63 16.20
C TRP A 239 9.02 -8.95 17.68
N VAL A 240 8.50 -7.97 18.42
CA VAL A 240 8.22 -8.06 19.86
C VAL A 240 6.81 -7.55 20.11
N ASP A 241 6.07 -8.27 20.94
CA ASP A 241 4.72 -7.86 21.34
C ASP A 241 4.76 -6.64 22.26
N GLY A 242 3.72 -5.80 22.18
CA GLY A 242 3.63 -4.62 23.01
C GLY A 242 2.25 -3.98 23.04
N VAL A 243 2.18 -2.91 23.82
CA VAL A 243 1.02 -2.01 23.88
C VAL A 243 1.50 -0.62 23.50
N ALA A 244 0.71 0.10 22.70
CA ALA A 244 1.03 1.45 22.29
C ALA A 244 -0.09 2.42 22.63
N ASN A 245 0.28 3.61 23.10
CA ASN A 245 -0.64 4.74 23.20
C ASN A 245 -0.34 5.71 22.06
N LEU A 246 -1.34 6.02 21.25
CA LEU A 246 -1.29 7.09 20.26
C LEU A 246 -2.10 8.28 20.78
N GLY A 247 -1.40 9.35 21.16
CA GLY A 247 -2.01 10.46 21.86
C GLY A 247 -1.42 11.81 21.50
N ARG A 248 -2.12 12.86 21.92
CA ARG A 248 -1.71 14.25 21.72
C ARG A 248 -0.86 14.74 22.89
N ARG A 249 0.36 15.20 22.60
CA ARG A 249 1.28 15.78 23.59
C ARG A 249 1.38 17.31 23.40
N PRO A 250 1.24 18.09 24.48
CA PRO A 250 1.61 19.50 24.45
C PRO A 250 3.09 19.68 24.09
N THR A 251 3.39 20.66 23.27
CA THR A 251 4.75 21.03 22.82
C THR A 251 4.86 22.57 22.78
N VAL A 252 6.09 23.09 22.69
CA VAL A 252 6.38 24.54 22.69
C VAL A 252 5.70 25.30 21.53
N GLY A 253 5.29 24.60 20.46
CA GLY A 253 4.61 25.19 19.28
C GLY A 253 3.18 24.68 19.03
N GLY A 254 2.53 24.05 20.00
CA GLY A 254 1.18 23.49 19.85
C GLY A 254 1.08 22.05 20.36
N THR A 255 0.28 21.22 19.68
CA THR A 255 0.09 19.82 20.09
C THR A 255 0.57 18.88 19.00
N ARG A 256 1.43 17.91 19.33
CA ARG A 256 1.93 16.89 18.39
C ARG A 256 1.34 15.53 18.75
N VAL A 257 0.95 14.75 17.74
CA VAL A 257 0.58 13.34 17.95
C VAL A 257 1.85 12.51 18.05
N GLN A 258 1.91 11.67 19.08
CA GLN A 258 3.05 10.82 19.37
C GLN A 258 2.57 9.40 19.65
N LEU A 259 3.34 8.43 19.15
CA LEU A 259 3.15 7.02 19.42
C LEU A 259 4.13 6.60 20.52
N GLU A 260 3.60 6.22 21.68
CA GLU A 260 4.38 5.75 22.83
C GLU A 260 4.21 4.22 22.93
N VAL A 261 5.27 3.45 22.68
CA VAL A 261 5.21 1.98 22.63
C VAL A 261 5.91 1.36 23.83
N HIS A 262 5.20 0.55 24.60
CA HIS A 262 5.75 -0.29 25.65
C HIS A 262 5.91 -1.73 25.13
N LEU A 263 7.15 -2.22 25.07
CA LEU A 263 7.45 -3.59 24.64
C LEU A 263 7.42 -4.54 25.82
N PHE A 264 6.84 -5.71 25.60
CA PHE A 264 6.77 -6.77 26.60
C PHE A 264 8.07 -7.56 26.66
N ASP A 265 8.47 -7.92 27.88
CA ASP A 265 9.51 -8.90 28.20
C ASP A 265 10.88 -8.60 27.55
N VAL A 266 11.14 -7.33 27.25
CA VAL A 266 12.35 -6.87 26.56
C VAL A 266 12.94 -5.65 27.27
N ALA A 267 14.22 -5.78 27.65
CA ALA A 267 15.05 -4.68 28.14
C ALA A 267 16.10 -4.35 27.09
N LEU A 268 15.75 -3.48 26.14
CA LEU A 268 16.67 -2.98 25.11
C LEU A 268 16.75 -1.46 25.18
N ASP A 269 17.96 -0.92 24.99
CA ASP A 269 18.11 0.49 24.67
C ASP A 269 17.77 0.71 23.19
N LEU A 270 16.63 1.35 22.98
CA LEU A 270 16.06 1.61 21.67
C LEU A 270 16.31 3.03 21.19
N TYR A 271 16.93 3.91 22.00
CA TYR A 271 17.12 5.31 21.61
C TYR A 271 17.93 5.42 20.31
N GLY A 272 17.44 6.26 19.39
CA GLY A 272 18.05 6.45 18.07
C GLY A 272 17.86 5.27 17.11
N ARG A 273 17.42 4.10 17.56
CA ARG A 273 17.09 2.98 16.69
C ARG A 273 15.84 3.27 15.88
N HIS A 274 15.76 2.63 14.73
CA HIS A 274 14.59 2.66 13.88
C HIS A 274 13.64 1.52 14.28
N LEU A 275 12.39 1.86 14.58
CA LEU A 275 11.34 0.91 14.95
C LEU A 275 10.23 0.91 13.89
N ARG A 276 9.65 -0.26 13.68
CA ARG A 276 8.40 -0.44 12.95
C ARG A 276 7.32 -0.86 13.93
N VAL A 277 6.14 -0.26 13.89
CA VAL A 277 5.05 -0.57 14.83
C VAL A 277 3.84 -0.98 14.01
N ALA A 278 3.56 -2.28 14.01
CA ALA A 278 2.39 -2.88 13.39
C ALA A 278 1.20 -2.80 14.34
N PHE A 279 0.12 -2.17 13.87
CA PHE A 279 -1.13 -2.03 14.61
C PHE A 279 -1.95 -3.30 14.42
N ILE A 280 -2.22 -4.01 15.52
CA ILE A 280 -2.97 -5.27 15.52
C ILE A 280 -4.43 -5.02 15.86
N ASP A 281 -4.70 -4.44 17.03
CA ASP A 281 -6.08 -4.16 17.47
C ASP A 281 -6.18 -2.88 18.29
N PHE A 282 -7.36 -2.27 18.31
CA PHE A 282 -7.68 -1.10 19.13
C PHE A 282 -8.32 -1.56 20.45
N LEU A 283 -7.75 -1.12 21.57
CA LEU A 283 -8.24 -1.51 22.89
C LEU A 283 -9.28 -0.52 23.39
N ARG A 284 -8.93 0.77 23.40
CA ARG A 284 -9.77 1.82 23.99
C ARG A 284 -9.33 3.24 23.57
N PRO A 285 -10.22 4.24 23.63
CA PRO A 285 -9.85 5.64 23.48
C PRO A 285 -8.96 6.12 24.65
N GLU A 286 -8.35 7.29 24.48
CA GLU A 286 -7.63 7.99 25.55
C GLU A 286 -8.58 8.29 26.73
N MET A 287 -8.04 8.22 27.96
CA MET A 287 -8.78 8.42 29.19
C MET A 287 -8.00 9.35 30.13
N LYS A 288 -8.74 10.13 30.92
CA LYS A 288 -8.16 10.90 32.04
C LYS A 288 -8.19 10.04 33.30
N PHE A 289 -7.14 10.13 34.10
CA PHE A 289 -7.01 9.37 35.35
C PHE A 289 -7.00 10.32 36.55
N ALA A 290 -7.65 9.90 37.63
CA ALA A 290 -7.73 10.67 38.88
C ALA A 290 -6.40 10.74 39.66
N GLY A 291 -5.39 9.95 39.26
CA GLY A 291 -4.09 9.90 39.92
C GLY A 291 -3.16 8.84 39.33
N LEU A 292 -1.97 8.73 39.90
CA LEU A 292 -0.90 7.84 39.41
C LEU A 292 -1.26 6.37 39.51
N ASP A 293 -1.91 5.95 40.60
CA ASP A 293 -2.25 4.55 40.85
C ASP A 293 -3.34 4.07 39.90
N ALA A 294 -4.34 4.90 39.63
CA ALA A 294 -5.37 4.63 38.62
C ALA A 294 -4.76 4.49 37.21
N LEU A 295 -3.79 5.34 36.86
CA LEU A 295 -3.05 5.23 35.60
C LEU A 295 -2.27 3.91 35.51
N LYS A 296 -1.52 3.54 36.56
CA LYS A 296 -0.76 2.28 36.61
C LYS A 296 -1.66 1.05 36.49
N ALA A 297 -2.78 1.06 37.22
CA ALA A 297 -3.76 -0.02 37.17
C ALA A 297 -4.33 -0.19 35.75
N GLN A 298 -4.65 0.92 35.07
CA GLN A 298 -5.15 0.86 33.70
C GLN A 298 -4.07 0.36 32.72
N ILE A 299 -2.82 0.82 32.84
CA ILE A 299 -1.73 0.34 31.96
C ILE A 299 -1.52 -1.17 32.13
N ALA A 300 -1.63 -1.69 33.35
CA ALA A 300 -1.54 -3.13 33.62
C ALA A 300 -2.69 -3.91 32.95
N GLN A 301 -3.93 -3.40 33.03
CA GLN A 301 -5.09 -4.00 32.35
C GLN A 301 -4.94 -3.97 30.82
N ASP A 302 -4.53 -2.82 30.27
CA ASP A 302 -4.30 -2.67 28.83
C ASP A 302 -3.21 -3.63 28.35
N SER A 303 -2.15 -3.80 29.14
CA SER A 303 -1.06 -4.73 28.83
C SER A 303 -1.51 -6.19 28.87
N ALA A 304 -2.30 -6.58 29.88
CA ALA A 304 -2.87 -7.93 29.95
C ALA A 304 -3.78 -8.22 28.75
N ARG A 305 -4.66 -7.26 28.42
CA ARG A 305 -5.56 -7.39 27.27
C ARG A 305 -4.81 -7.44 25.94
N ALA A 306 -3.76 -6.63 25.77
CA ALA A 306 -2.93 -6.66 24.59
C ALA A 306 -2.24 -8.03 24.43
N ARG A 307 -1.73 -8.62 25.51
CA ARG A 307 -1.14 -9.98 25.47
C ARG A 307 -2.15 -11.04 25.03
N GLU A 308 -3.38 -11.00 25.54
CA GLU A 308 -4.45 -11.92 25.11
C GLU A 308 -4.72 -11.80 23.61
N ILE A 309 -4.88 -10.57 23.12
CA ILE A 309 -5.15 -10.30 21.70
C ILE A 309 -3.98 -10.77 20.83
N LEU A 310 -2.74 -10.47 21.23
CA LEU A 310 -1.54 -10.80 20.46
C LEU A 310 -1.24 -12.30 20.45
N ALA A 311 -1.56 -13.02 21.53
CA ALA A 311 -1.47 -14.47 21.60
C ALA A 311 -2.53 -15.16 20.71
N ALA A 312 -3.72 -14.57 20.60
CA ALA A 312 -4.81 -15.07 19.74
C ALA A 312 -4.72 -14.56 18.29
N TYR A 313 -3.75 -13.71 17.96
CA TYR A 313 -3.64 -13.11 16.64
C TYR A 313 -3.25 -14.16 15.59
N ALA A 314 -4.20 -14.46 14.69
CA ALA A 314 -4.03 -15.39 13.58
C ALA A 314 -3.95 -14.68 12.21
N GLY A 315 -3.67 -13.37 12.19
CA GLY A 315 -3.53 -12.60 10.96
C GLY A 315 -2.13 -12.75 10.34
N PRO A 316 -1.88 -12.08 9.19
CA PRO A 316 -0.57 -12.10 8.55
C PRO A 316 0.52 -11.52 9.45
N ASP A 317 1.70 -12.12 9.42
CA ASP A 317 2.84 -11.62 10.18
C ASP A 317 3.18 -10.16 9.81
N PRO A 318 3.49 -9.31 10.79
CA PRO A 318 4.07 -8.00 10.53
C PRO A 318 5.33 -8.10 9.67
N GLY A 319 5.53 -7.15 8.76
CA GLY A 319 6.65 -7.18 7.83
C GLY A 319 6.59 -8.28 6.76
N ALA A 320 5.53 -9.11 6.71
CA ALA A 320 5.31 -10.01 5.60
C ALA A 320 5.27 -9.22 4.29
N SER A 321 6.08 -9.66 3.31
CA SER A 321 6.09 -9.05 1.98
C SER A 321 4.69 -9.09 1.39
N PRO A 322 4.19 -7.99 0.78
CA PRO A 322 2.99 -8.05 -0.04
C PRO A 322 3.22 -9.14 -1.09
N ARG A 323 2.35 -10.14 -1.17
CA ARG A 323 2.43 -11.17 -2.21
C ARG A 323 1.40 -10.83 -3.27
N PRO A 324 1.77 -10.79 -4.56
CA PRO A 324 0.75 -10.72 -5.61
C PRO A 324 -0.20 -11.91 -5.42
N ALA A 325 -1.50 -11.62 -5.39
CA ALA A 325 -2.52 -12.67 -5.37
C ALA A 325 -2.49 -13.37 -6.74
N LEU A 326 -1.65 -14.39 -6.88
CA LEU A 326 -1.67 -15.26 -8.05
C LEU A 326 -2.89 -16.18 -7.94
N LYS A 327 -4.03 -15.65 -8.37
CA LYS A 327 -5.03 -16.41 -9.11
C LYS A 327 -5.40 -15.57 -10.32
N ALA A 328 -4.84 -15.92 -11.47
CA ALA A 328 -5.41 -15.46 -12.72
C ALA A 328 -6.88 -15.89 -12.74
N PRO A 329 -7.82 -15.06 -13.22
CA PRO A 329 -9.14 -15.56 -13.52
C PRO A 329 -8.98 -16.65 -14.60
N GLU A 330 -9.33 -17.89 -14.25
CA GLU A 330 -9.65 -18.92 -15.24
C GLU A 330 -10.92 -18.47 -15.96
N ASN A 331 -10.77 -17.59 -16.95
CA ASN A 331 -11.72 -17.36 -18.04
C ASN A 331 -11.19 -16.27 -18.97
N GLU A 332 -10.26 -16.64 -19.85
CA GLU A 332 -10.23 -16.06 -21.18
C GLU A 332 -10.68 -17.16 -22.15
N ALA A 333 -11.94 -17.08 -22.58
CA ALA A 333 -12.31 -17.68 -23.85
C ALA A 333 -11.44 -16.99 -24.91
N SER A 334 -10.59 -17.78 -25.55
CA SER A 334 -9.71 -17.32 -26.63
C SER A 334 -10.55 -16.64 -27.73
N PRO A 335 -10.10 -15.52 -28.35
CA PRO A 335 -10.84 -14.84 -29.42
C PRO A 335 -11.07 -15.66 -30.71
N GLY A 336 -10.77 -16.96 -30.71
CA GLY A 336 -10.89 -17.85 -31.88
C GLY A 336 -12.24 -18.55 -32.05
N ASP A 337 -13.09 -18.65 -31.03
CA ASP A 337 -14.24 -19.58 -31.07
C ASP A 337 -15.58 -18.98 -31.52
N VAL A 338 -15.62 -17.70 -31.91
CA VAL A 338 -16.88 -17.04 -32.33
C VAL A 338 -17.11 -17.11 -33.84
N TYR A 339 -16.14 -17.55 -34.64
CA TYR A 339 -16.27 -17.54 -36.11
C TYR A 339 -16.61 -18.90 -36.78
N ASP A 340 -16.55 -20.03 -36.08
CA ASP A 340 -16.70 -21.36 -36.70
C ASP A 340 -18.06 -22.05 -36.44
N ARG A 341 -19.07 -21.29 -36.00
CA ARG A 341 -20.44 -21.80 -35.78
C ARG A 341 -21.46 -21.39 -36.85
N ALA A 342 -21.06 -20.57 -37.83
CA ALA A 342 -21.98 -20.02 -38.82
C ALA A 342 -22.00 -20.75 -40.19
N LEU A 343 -21.13 -21.73 -40.43
CA LEU A 343 -21.03 -22.40 -41.73
C LEU A 343 -20.86 -23.92 -41.60
N ARG A 344 -21.94 -24.62 -41.23
CA ARG A 344 -22.09 -26.04 -41.59
C ARG A 344 -23.43 -26.27 -42.30
N PRO A 345 -23.45 -26.80 -43.53
CA PRO A 345 -24.70 -27.12 -44.21
C PRO A 345 -25.43 -28.24 -43.47
N LYS A 346 -26.72 -28.05 -43.20
CA LYS A 346 -27.59 -29.09 -42.62
C LYS A 346 -27.77 -30.23 -43.63
N ILE A 347 -26.97 -31.28 -43.52
CA ILE A 347 -27.25 -32.56 -44.19
C ILE A 347 -28.35 -33.26 -43.38
N ARG A 348 -29.55 -33.41 -43.98
CA ARG A 348 -30.64 -34.23 -43.42
C ARG A 348 -30.35 -35.71 -43.68
N PRO A 349 -30.51 -36.61 -42.70
CA PRO A 349 -30.54 -38.05 -42.99
C PRO A 349 -31.91 -38.43 -43.58
N LYS A 350 -31.89 -39.25 -44.64
CA LYS A 350 -33.08 -39.94 -45.19
C LYS A 350 -33.61 -40.92 -44.13
N ILE A 351 -34.90 -40.82 -43.83
CA ILE A 351 -35.65 -41.85 -43.10
C ILE A 351 -36.20 -42.81 -44.16
N SER A 352 -35.84 -44.10 -44.06
CA SER A 352 -36.57 -45.18 -44.71
C SER A 352 -37.51 -45.83 -43.70
N SER A 353 -38.80 -45.94 -44.04
CA SER A 353 -39.67 -47.03 -43.57
C SER A 353 -40.97 -47.06 -44.37
N ASN A 354 -41.21 -48.21 -45.01
CA ASN A 354 -42.48 -48.91 -45.22
C ASN A 354 -43.75 -48.10 -45.58
N HIS A 355 -44.16 -48.15 -46.85
CA HIS A 355 -45.18 -49.09 -47.33
C HIS A 355 -45.13 -49.21 -48.86
#